data_AF-A0AAX6N7W6-F1
#
_entry.id   AF-A0AAX6N7W6-F1
#
_cell.length_a   1.000
_cell.length_b   1.000
_cell.length_c   1.000
_cell.angle_alpha   90.00
_cell.angle_beta   90.00
_cell.angle_gamma   90.00
#
_symmetry.space_group_name_H-M   'P 1'
#
loop_
_entity.id
_entity.type
_entity.pdbx_description
1 polymer ?
#
loop_
_entity_poly.entity_id
_entity_poly.type
_entity_poly.pdbx_seq_one_letter_code
_entity_poly.pdbx_strand_id
1 'polypeptide(L)' 'MKIKKADEMEKFEIKQAARNGFLFYTVALLIWSSYDFIKTGERGWEATILLVGICVYFWTLVYYKRKVHS' A
#
# COMPACT_ATOMS: atom_id res chain seq x y z
N MET A 1 19.68 25.43 8.03
CA MET A 1 18.36 25.13 8.62
C MET A 1 17.23 25.07 7.57
N LYS A 2 17.25 25.86 6.49
CA LYS A 2 16.25 25.80 5.39
C LYS A 2 16.27 24.49 4.58
N ILE A 3 17.47 23.97 4.28
CA ILE A 3 17.64 22.71 3.51
C ILE A 3 17.02 21.52 4.26
N LYS A 4 17.30 21.35 5.56
CA LYS A 4 16.70 20.29 6.39
C LYS A 4 15.16 20.35 6.43
N LYS A 5 14.57 21.54 6.42
CA LYS A 5 13.10 21.71 6.39
C LYS A 5 12.52 21.33 5.02
N ALA A 6 13.20 21.65 3.93
CA ALA A 6 12.79 21.25 2.58
C ALA A 6 12.85 19.72 2.43
N ASP A 7 13.92 19.09 2.89
CA ASP A 7 14.07 17.62 2.85
C ASP A 7 12.99 16.90 3.69
N GLU A 8 12.56 17.48 4.81
CA GLU A 8 11.47 16.92 5.62
C GLU A 8 10.09 17.09 4.97
N MET A 9 9.85 18.21 4.30
CA MET A 9 8.62 18.46 3.52
C MET A 9 8.52 17.50 2.34
N GLU A 10 9.61 17.28 1.61
CA GLU A 10 9.65 16.35 0.48
C GLU A 10 9.37 14.90 0.94
N LYS A 11 9.99 14.48 2.05
CA LYS A 11 9.70 13.16 2.66
C LYS A 11 8.24 13.03 3.08
N PHE A 12 7.64 14.10 3.60
CA PHE A 12 6.23 14.10 3.97
C PHE A 12 5.31 13.96 2.75
N GLU A 13 5.56 14.72 1.69
CA GLU A 13 4.81 14.66 0.43
C GLU A 13 4.93 13.30 -0.24
N ILE A 14 6.15 12.75 -0.32
CA ILE A 14 6.39 11.40 -0.86
C ILE A 14 5.64 10.35 -0.05
N LYS A 15 5.68 10.43 1.29
CA LYS A 15 4.96 9.50 2.16
C LYS A 15 3.44 9.59 1.95
N GLN A 16 2.91 10.80 1.78
CA GLN A 16 1.49 11.02 1.55
C GLN A 16 1.07 10.49 0.17
N ALA A 17 1.87 10.74 -0.88
CA ALA A 17 1.65 10.22 -2.21
C ALA A 17 1.71 8.68 -2.24
N ALA A 18 2.70 8.08 -1.59
CA ALA A 18 2.83 6.63 -1.48
C ALA A 18 1.63 6.01 -0.75
N ARG A 19 1.16 6.62 0.34
CA ARG A 19 -0.04 6.17 1.07
C ARG A 19 -1.29 6.25 0.19
N ASN A 20 -1.49 7.37 -0.51
CA ASN A 20 -2.66 7.57 -1.36
C ASN A 20 -2.64 6.61 -2.56
N GLY A 21 -1.49 6.43 -3.19
CA GLY A 21 -1.30 5.46 -4.29
C GLY A 21 -1.55 4.04 -3.82
N PHE A 22 -1.02 3.66 -2.65
CA PHE A 22 -1.26 2.36 -2.04
C PHE A 22 -2.76 2.12 -1.79
N LEU A 23 -3.46 3.13 -1.28
CA LEU A 23 -4.89 3.03 -0.99
C LEU A 23 -5.73 2.94 -2.26
N PHE A 24 -5.39 3.72 -3.30
CA PHE A 24 -6.08 3.71 -4.58
C PHE A 24 -5.98 2.33 -5.26
N TYR A 25 -4.77 1.78 -5.45
CA TYR A 25 -4.65 0.48 -6.14
C TYR A 25 -5.30 -0.64 -5.32
N THR A 26 -5.21 -0.60 -3.98
CA THR A 26 -5.85 -1.59 -3.11
C THR A 26 -7.36 -1.58 -3.31
N VAL A 27 -8.00 -0.40 -3.27
CA VAL A 27 -9.45 -0.28 -3.47
C VAL A 27 -9.85 -0.69 -4.89
N ALA A 28 -9.09 -0.26 -5.90
CA ALA A 28 -9.35 -0.60 -7.30
C ALA A 28 -9.30 -2.12 -7.53
N LEU A 29 -8.24 -2.79 -7.05
CA LEU A 29 -8.11 -4.25 -7.16
C LEU A 29 -9.16 -4.99 -6.33
N LEU A 30 -9.56 -4.44 -5.17
CA LEU A 30 -10.59 -5.06 -4.35
C LEU A 30 -11.95 -5.02 -5.06
N ILE A 31 -12.32 -3.87 -5.64
CA ILE A 31 -13.54 -3.72 -6.42
C ILE A 31 -13.50 -4.64 -7.65
N TRP A 32 -12.38 -4.64 -8.38
CA TRP A 32 -12.22 -5.49 -9.56
C TRP A 32 -12.32 -6.96 -9.20
N SER A 33 -11.56 -7.43 -8.22
CA SER A 33 -11.58 -8.82 -7.77
C SER A 33 -12.97 -9.23 -7.26
N SER A 34 -13.69 -8.34 -6.59
CA SER A 34 -15.06 -8.62 -6.14
C SER A 34 -16.04 -8.70 -7.32
N TYR A 35 -15.90 -7.80 -8.30
CA TYR A 35 -16.70 -7.83 -9.52
C TYR A 35 -16.47 -9.10 -10.32
N ASP A 36 -15.20 -9.47 -10.53
CA ASP A 36 -14.81 -10.66 -11.26
C ASP A 36 -15.33 -11.93 -10.56
N PHE A 37 -15.10 -12.04 -9.25
CA PHE A 37 -15.62 -13.16 -8.44
C PHE A 37 -17.14 -13.33 -8.53
N ILE A 38 -17.91 -12.22 -8.58
CA ILE A 38 -19.37 -12.27 -8.74
C ILE A 38 -19.77 -12.66 -10.18
N LYS A 39 -19.00 -12.25 -11.19
CA LYS A 39 -19.35 -12.45 -12.61
C LYS A 39 -18.92 -13.80 -13.17
N THR A 40 -17.69 -14.21 -12.91
CA THR A 40 -17.09 -15.44 -13.47
C THR A 40 -17.10 -16.58 -12.47
N GLY A 41 -17.21 -16.30 -11.17
CA GLY A 41 -17.08 -17.31 -10.11
C GLY A 41 -15.64 -17.80 -9.91
N GLU A 42 -14.69 -17.29 -10.70
CA GLU A 42 -13.28 -17.62 -10.61
C GLU A 42 -12.53 -16.51 -9.87
N ARG A 43 -11.39 -16.88 -9.26
CA ARG A 43 -10.50 -15.89 -8.64
C ARG A 43 -9.43 -15.53 -9.66
N GLY A 44 -9.61 -14.38 -10.31
CA GLY A 44 -8.57 -13.79 -11.16
C GLY A 44 -7.32 -13.39 -10.38
N TRP A 45 -6.27 -13.03 -11.13
CA TRP A 45 -4.96 -12.65 -10.60
C TRP A 45 -5.00 -11.37 -9.74
N GLU A 46 -6.06 -10.57 -9.86
CA GLU A 46 -6.27 -9.33 -9.11
C GLU A 46 -6.37 -9.60 -7.60
N ALA A 47 -7.00 -10.72 -7.21
CA ALA A 47 -7.06 -11.14 -5.81
C ALA A 47 -5.66 -11.48 -5.26
N THR A 48 -4.84 -12.16 -6.06
CA THR A 48 -3.46 -12.53 -5.69
C THR A 48 -2.60 -11.28 -5.53
N ILE A 49 -2.69 -10.33 -6.46
CA ILE A 49 -1.95 -9.06 -6.40
C ILE A 49 -2.35 -8.26 -5.15
N LEU A 50 -3.65 -8.21 -4.83
CA LEU A 50 -4.16 -7.56 -3.63
C LEU A 50 -3.57 -8.18 -2.35
N LEU A 51 -3.61 -9.52 -2.24
CA LEU A 51 -3.07 -10.23 -1.09
C LEU A 51 -1.56 -10.03 -0.92
N VAL A 52 -0.80 -10.10 -2.00
CA VAL A 52 0.65 -9.84 -1.99
C VAL A 52 0.92 -8.41 -1.51
N GLY A 53 0.18 -7.43 -2.01
CA GLY A 53 0.31 -6.04 -1.59
C GLY A 53 0.04 -5.82 -0.09
N ILE A 54 -1.00 -6.48 0.45
CA ILE A 54 -1.31 -6.46 1.88
C ILE A 54 -0.18 -7.13 2.69
N CYS A 55 0.33 -8.28 2.24
CA CYS A 55 1.45 -8.97 2.88
C CYS A 55 2.70 -8.08 2.97
N VAL A 56 3.08 -7.42 1.87
CA VAL A 56 4.22 -6.50 1.84
C VAL A 56 4.00 -5.31 2.80
N TYR A 57 2.80 -4.76 2.84
CA TYR A 57 2.46 -3.67 3.76
C TYR A 57 2.62 -4.09 5.23
N PHE A 58 2.00 -5.21 5.64
CA PHE A 58 2.11 -5.69 7.01
C PHE A 58 3.54 -6.08 7.38
N TRP A 59 4.28 -6.71 6.47
CA TRP A 59 5.68 -7.08 6.69
C TRP A 59 6.53 -5.83 6.93
N THR A 60 6.37 -4.82 6.09
CA THR A 60 7.07 -3.54 6.21
C THR A 60 6.73 -2.86 7.55
N LEU A 61 5.45 -2.85 7.93
CA LEU A 61 4.99 -2.26 9.19
C LEU A 61 5.59 -2.99 10.41
N VAL A 62 5.64 -4.32 10.37
CA VAL A 62 6.25 -5.13 11.44
C VAL A 62 7.76 -4.88 11.51
N TYR A 63 8.46 -4.85 10.38
CA TYR A 63 9.90 -4.59 10.32
C TYR A 63 10.27 -3.23 10.94
N TYR A 64 9.59 -2.16 10.52
CA TYR A 64 9.85 -0.83 11.08
C TYR A 64 9.43 -0.71 12.55
N LYS A 65 8.30 -1.31 12.95
CA LYS A 65 7.91 -1.35 14.37
C LYS A 65 8.97 -2.02 15.24
N ARG A 66 9.54 -3.14 14.79
CA ARG A 66 10.63 -3.81 15.51
C ARG A 66 11.88 -2.94 15.60
N LYS A 67 12.22 -2.21 14.54
CA LYS A 67 13.40 -1.33 14.50
C LYS A 67 13.26 -0.08 15.39
N VAL A 68 12.03 0.40 15.61
CA VAL A 68 11.75 1.56 16.48
C VAL A 68 11.71 1.18 17.96
N HIS A 69 11.36 -0.07 18.28
CA HIS A 69 11.23 -0.59 19.64
C HIS A 69 12.38 -1.51 20.09
N SER A 70 13.47 -1.59 19.33
CA SER A 70 14.71 -2.30 19.68
C SER A 70 15.84 -1.31 19.91
#